data_AF-A0A7C7RUT2-F1
#
_entry.id   AF-A0A7C7RUT2-F1
#
_cell.length_a   1.000
_cell.length_b   1.000
_cell.length_c   1.000
_cell.angle_alpha   90.00
_cell.angle_beta   90.00
_cell.angle_gamma   90.00
#
_symmetry.space_group_name_H-M   'P 1'
#
loop_
_entity.id
_entity.type
_entity.pdbx_description
1 polymer ?
#
loop_
_entity_poly.entity_id
_entity_poly.type
_entity_poly.pdbx_seq_one_letter_code
_entity_poly.pdbx_strand_id
1 'polypeptide(L)'
;MGGKPLVPTEHLEEVIRRMPEGFTILDFVEVFQERFPEVWRGLVERYGLYGSGTRYSALTYLSNRLSAYSRRKEPGLLEPTPVGWKPEESRYLRRTTREERKRFGSPWIVIFRRRPEEGGGAVLRW
;
A
#
# COMPACT_ATOMS: atom_id res chain seq x y z
N MET A 1 -2.79 -12.25 -20.60
CA MET A 1 -1.33 -11.99 -20.73
C MET A 1 -0.76 -11.73 -19.34
N GLY A 2 -0.22 -12.76 -18.68
CA GLY A 2 0.32 -12.66 -17.32
C GLY A 2 1.81 -12.33 -17.34
N GLY A 3 2.16 -11.05 -17.52
CA GLY A 3 3.53 -10.60 -17.26
C GLY A 3 3.82 -10.59 -15.76
N LYS A 4 5.05 -10.93 -15.36
CA LYS A 4 5.46 -10.81 -13.95
C LYS A 4 5.23 -9.36 -13.47
N PRO A 5 4.69 -9.14 -12.26
CA PRO A 5 4.54 -7.80 -11.70
C PRO A 5 5.89 -7.07 -11.65
N LEU A 6 5.91 -5.77 -11.95
CA LEU A 6 7.10 -4.93 -11.82
C LEU A 6 7.60 -4.83 -10.38
N VAL A 7 6.69 -4.98 -9.42
CA VAL A 7 7.02 -5.08 -8.00
C VAL A 7 6.66 -6.49 -7.51
N PRO A 8 7.68 -7.34 -7.27
CA PRO A 8 7.49 -8.66 -6.68
C PRO A 8 6.77 -8.59 -5.33
N THR A 9 6.11 -9.68 -4.94
CA THR A 9 5.38 -9.74 -3.67
C THR A 9 6.32 -9.59 -2.47
N GLU A 10 7.53 -10.12 -2.60
CA GLU A 10 8.60 -10.09 -1.61
C GLU A 10 8.98 -8.65 -1.23
N HIS A 11 9.06 -7.75 -2.22
CA HIS A 11 9.32 -6.33 -1.98
C HIS A 11 8.17 -5.66 -1.22
N LEU A 12 6.91 -6.04 -1.53
CA LEU A 12 5.76 -5.54 -0.79
C LEU A 12 5.83 -6.00 0.67
N GLU A 13 6.07 -7.28 0.90
CA GLU A 13 6.14 -7.85 2.24
C GLU A 13 7.29 -7.27 3.06
N GLU A 14 8.45 -7.04 2.44
CA GLU A 14 9.57 -6.38 3.10
C GLU A 14 9.19 -5.00 3.64
N VAL A 15 8.50 -4.19 2.84
CA VAL A 15 8.06 -2.87 3.29
C VAL A 15 6.92 -2.98 4.29
N ILE A 16 5.91 -3.84 4.06
CA ILE A 16 4.77 -4.02 4.97
C ILE A 16 5.24 -4.36 6.39
N ARG A 17 6.26 -5.22 6.56
CA ARG A 17 6.79 -5.57 7.89
C ARG A 17 7.34 -4.36 8.68
N ARG A 18 7.77 -3.30 7.99
CA ARG A 18 8.31 -2.08 8.59
C ARG A 18 7.24 -1.01 8.83
N MET A 19 6.04 -1.21 8.30
CA MET A 19 4.97 -0.23 8.45
C MET A 19 4.34 -0.29 9.85
N PRO A 20 3.85 0.85 10.36
CA PRO A 20 2.97 0.87 11.52
C PRO A 20 1.71 0.03 11.26
N GLU A 21 0.93 -0.22 12.32
CA GLU A 21 -0.29 -1.03 12.23
C GLU A 21 -1.27 -0.49 11.18
N GLY A 22 -1.44 0.82 11.07
CA GLY A 22 -2.23 1.48 10.03
C GLY A 22 -1.37 2.42 9.21
N PHE A 23 -1.41 2.30 7.88
CA PHE A 23 -0.63 3.13 6.98
C PHE A 23 -1.35 3.36 5.64
N THR A 24 -0.97 4.42 4.94
CA THR A 24 -1.48 4.75 3.61
C THR A 24 -0.46 4.44 2.52
N ILE A 25 -0.87 4.59 1.25
CA ILE A 25 0.07 4.47 0.14
C ILE A 25 1.19 5.53 0.18
N LEU A 26 0.94 6.70 0.77
CA LEU A 26 1.95 7.76 0.88
C LEU A 26 3.02 7.38 1.92
N ASP A 27 2.61 6.82 3.05
CA ASP A 27 3.54 6.30 4.06
C ASP A 27 4.35 5.13 3.48
N PHE A 28 3.67 4.23 2.75
CA PHE A 28 4.31 3.08 2.13
C PHE A 28 5.37 3.49 1.10
N VAL A 29 5.08 4.49 0.25
CA VAL A 29 6.03 4.90 -0.79
C VAL A 29 7.29 5.54 -0.21
N GLU A 30 7.17 6.24 0.93
CA GLU A 30 8.31 6.86 1.60
C GLU A 30 9.32 5.80 2.05
N VAL A 31 8.85 4.68 2.62
CA VAL A 31 9.73 3.55 2.98
C VAL A 31 10.17 2.76 1.72
N PHE A 32 9.27 2.59 0.74
CA PHE A 32 9.56 1.82 -0.47
C PHE A 32 10.68 2.44 -1.32
N GLN A 33 10.65 3.76 -1.52
CA GLN A 33 11.66 4.45 -2.33
C GLN A 33 13.04 4.44 -1.69
N GLU A 34 13.13 4.38 -0.36
CA GLU A 34 14.41 4.26 0.35
C GLU A 34 15.00 2.85 0.24
N ARG A 35 14.16 1.82 0.32
CA ARG A 35 14.59 0.42 0.26
C ARG A 35 14.84 -0.07 -1.16
N PHE A 36 14.04 0.39 -2.12
CA PHE A 36 14.08 -0.07 -3.51
C PHE A 36 14.13 1.13 -4.49
N PRO A 37 15.15 2.00 -4.39
CA PRO A 37 15.22 3.23 -5.18
C PRO A 37 15.22 3.00 -6.69
N GLU A 38 15.89 1.95 -7.16
CA GLU A 38 15.93 1.61 -8.60
C GLU A 38 14.58 1.10 -9.11
N VAL A 39 13.88 0.29 -8.32
CA VAL A 39 12.53 -0.19 -8.66
C VAL A 39 11.56 0.99 -8.68
N TRP A 40 11.66 1.88 -7.70
CA TRP A 40 10.86 3.10 -7.65
C TRP A 40 11.11 3.98 -8.89
N ARG A 41 12.37 4.21 -9.26
CA ARG A 41 12.73 4.97 -10.46
C ARG A 41 12.08 4.38 -11.72
N GLY A 42 12.16 3.05 -11.89
CA GLY A 42 11.52 2.38 -13.02
C GLY A 42 9.99 2.50 -13.04
N LEU A 43 9.34 2.52 -11.86
CA LEU A 43 7.90 2.78 -11.78
C LEU A 43 7.55 4.21 -12.17
N VAL A 44 8.34 5.19 -11.69
CA VAL A 44 8.13 6.61 -12.02
C VAL A 44 8.39 6.87 -13.49
N GLU A 45 9.40 6.27 -14.10
CA GLU A 45 9.67 6.39 -15.53
C GLU A 45 8.53 5.81 -16.37
N ARG A 46 8.00 4.66 -15.97
CA ARG A 46 6.92 3.97 -16.71
C ARG A 46 5.56 4.62 -16.55
N TYR A 47 5.21 5.03 -15.33
CA TYR A 47 3.85 5.45 -14.98
C TYR A 47 3.74 6.94 -14.66
N GLY A 48 4.86 7.61 -14.37
CA GLY A 48 4.86 8.98 -13.89
C GLY A 48 4.34 9.13 -12.46
N LEU A 49 4.43 10.37 -11.97
CA LEU A 49 3.80 10.80 -10.72
C LEU A 49 2.41 11.39 -11.02
N TYR A 50 1.57 11.52 -10.00
CA TYR A 50 0.31 12.21 -10.17
C TYR A 50 0.53 13.62 -10.76
N GLY A 51 -0.29 13.99 -11.75
CA GLY A 51 -0.17 15.26 -12.45
C GLY A 51 0.80 15.25 -13.65
N SER A 52 1.50 14.15 -13.92
CA SER A 52 2.43 14.04 -15.07
C SER A 52 1.75 13.80 -16.43
N GLY A 53 0.42 13.96 -16.52
CA GLY A 53 -0.37 13.73 -17.74
C GLY A 53 -0.74 12.27 -18.04
N THR A 54 -0.25 11.30 -17.26
CA THR A 54 -0.66 9.89 -17.36
C THR A 54 -1.92 9.64 -16.53
N ARG A 55 -2.82 8.77 -17.01
CA ARG A 55 -4.02 8.37 -16.25
C ARG A 55 -3.71 7.45 -15.07
N TYR A 56 -2.51 6.89 -15.01
CA TYR A 56 -2.16 5.82 -14.07
C TYR A 56 -0.75 6.07 -13.51
N SER A 57 -0.68 6.52 -12.26
CA SER A 57 0.57 6.89 -11.60
C SER A 57 1.25 5.71 -10.89
N ALA A 58 2.54 5.87 -10.55
CA ALA A 58 3.26 4.90 -9.73
C ALA A 58 2.58 4.65 -8.37
N LEU A 59 1.98 5.68 -7.75
CA LEU A 59 1.20 5.54 -6.52
C LEU A 59 -0.07 4.71 -6.74
N THR A 60 -0.78 4.94 -7.85
CA THR A 60 -1.96 4.14 -8.22
C THR A 60 -1.58 2.67 -8.44
N TYR A 61 -0.45 2.43 -9.11
CA TYR A 61 0.09 1.08 -9.31
C TYR A 61 0.35 0.38 -7.98
N LEU A 62 1.12 0.99 -7.08
CA LEU A 62 1.47 0.40 -5.78
C LEU A 62 0.22 0.23 -4.89
N SER A 63 -0.69 1.20 -4.87
CA SER A 63 -1.96 1.08 -4.15
C SER A 63 -2.77 -0.11 -4.64
N ASN A 64 -2.83 -0.34 -5.95
CA ASN A 64 -3.52 -1.50 -6.52
C ASN A 64 -2.82 -2.81 -6.19
N ARG A 65 -1.48 -2.82 -6.15
CA ARG A 65 -0.70 -3.98 -5.71
C ARG A 65 -0.99 -4.33 -4.26
N LEU A 66 -1.03 -3.35 -3.36
CA LEU A 66 -1.38 -3.55 -1.95
C LEU A 66 -2.83 -4.04 -1.78
N SER A 67 -3.79 -3.43 -2.48
CA SER A 67 -5.19 -3.88 -2.44
C SER A 67 -5.38 -5.27 -3.05
N ALA A 68 -4.58 -5.67 -4.03
CA ALA A 68 -4.60 -7.03 -4.56
C ALA A 68 -3.96 -8.02 -3.56
N TYR A 69 -2.84 -7.62 -2.95
CA TYR A 69 -2.16 -8.40 -1.92
C TYR A 69 -3.05 -8.67 -0.71
N SER A 70 -3.74 -7.66 -0.18
CA SER A 70 -4.62 -7.79 0.98
C SER A 70 -5.79 -8.75 0.76
N ARG A 71 -6.24 -8.91 -0.49
CA ARG A 71 -7.38 -9.75 -0.89
C ARG A 71 -6.97 -11.12 -1.41
N ARG A 72 -5.68 -11.48 -1.31
CA ARG A 72 -5.20 -12.79 -1.76
C ARG A 72 -5.83 -13.92 -0.93
N LYS A 73 -5.97 -15.11 -1.52
CA LYS A 73 -6.63 -16.26 -0.87
C LYS A 73 -5.87 -16.76 0.36
N GLU A 74 -4.54 -16.73 0.31
CA GLU A 74 -3.68 -17.12 1.42
C GLU A 74 -3.51 -15.94 2.40
N PRO A 75 -3.58 -16.16 3.72
CA PRO A 75 -3.33 -15.10 4.69
C PRO A 75 -2.01 -14.38 4.40
N GLY A 76 -2.06 -13.05 4.31
CA GLY A 76 -0.88 -12.20 4.16
C GLY A 76 -0.68 -11.28 5.34
N LEU A 77 0.30 -10.38 5.22
CA LEU A 77 0.64 -9.43 6.27
C LEU A 77 -0.38 -8.31 6.46
N LEU A 78 -1.41 -8.23 5.59
CA LEU A 78 -2.45 -7.21 5.65
C LEU A 78 -3.82 -7.80 5.97
N GLU A 79 -4.63 -7.04 6.68
CA GLU A 79 -6.07 -7.29 6.72
C GLU A 79 -6.69 -7.08 5.33
N PRO A 80 -7.72 -7.86 4.95
CA PRO A 80 -8.39 -7.67 3.67
C PRO A 80 -9.01 -6.28 3.59
N THR A 81 -8.62 -5.54 2.57
CA THR A 81 -9.28 -4.27 2.25
C THR A 81 -10.67 -4.57 1.69
N PRO A 82 -11.74 -3.93 2.20
CA PRO A 82 -13.10 -4.16 1.68
C PRO A 82 -13.22 -3.86 0.17
N VAL A 83 -14.28 -4.35 -0.47
CA VAL A 83 -14.59 -4.11 -1.89
C VAL A 83 -15.91 -3.33 -1.96
N GLY A 84 -16.03 -2.33 -2.86
CA GLY A 84 -17.30 -1.62 -3.11
C GLY A 84 -17.61 -0.43 -2.19
N TRP A 85 -16.59 0.36 -1.84
CA TRP A 85 -16.62 1.36 -0.78
C TRP A 85 -17.63 2.50 -0.93
N LYS A 86 -18.31 2.83 0.18
CA LYS A 86 -18.86 4.15 0.48
C LYS A 86 -17.93 4.84 1.49
N PRO A 87 -17.66 6.15 1.37
CA PRO A 87 -16.67 6.81 2.23
C PRO A 87 -17.09 7.01 3.69
N GLU A 88 -18.36 6.78 4.00
CA GLU A 88 -19.01 7.15 5.25
C GLU A 88 -18.97 6.02 6.31
N GLU A 89 -18.46 4.83 5.96
CA GLU A 89 -18.66 3.61 6.75
C GLU A 89 -17.38 2.87 7.20
N SER A 90 -16.16 3.39 6.99
CA SER A 90 -14.99 2.51 7.08
C SER A 90 -13.78 3.03 7.84
N ARG A 91 -13.37 2.26 8.87
CA ARG A 91 -12.06 2.32 9.56
C ARG A 91 -10.84 2.15 8.64
N TYR A 92 -11.06 1.90 7.36
CA TYR A 92 -10.03 1.67 6.34
C TYR A 92 -9.97 2.78 5.28
N LEU A 93 -10.75 3.85 5.42
CA LEU A 93 -10.71 5.00 4.50
C LEU A 93 -10.67 6.29 5.31
N ARG A 94 -9.89 7.27 4.85
CA ARG A 94 -9.97 8.64 5.38
C ARG A 94 -9.90 9.68 4.28
N ARG A 95 -10.36 10.89 4.59
CA ARG A 95 -10.14 12.05 3.73
C ARG A 95 -8.63 12.35 3.65
N THR A 96 -8.19 12.73 2.46
CA THR A 96 -6.84 13.27 2.27
C THR A 96 -6.76 14.71 2.76
N THR A 97 -5.60 15.12 3.26
CA THR A 97 -5.28 16.53 3.48
C THR A 97 -5.10 17.25 2.14
N ARG A 98 -5.01 18.58 2.16
CA ARG A 98 -4.78 19.37 0.95
C ARG A 98 -3.42 19.02 0.31
N GLU A 99 -2.41 18.77 1.13
CA GLU A 99 -1.05 18.41 0.76
C GLU A 99 -1.00 17.02 0.14
N GLU A 100 -1.66 16.05 0.78
CA GLU A 100 -1.77 14.68 0.26
C GLU A 100 -2.53 14.65 -1.07
N ARG A 101 -3.60 15.45 -1.18
CA ARG A 101 -4.38 15.55 -2.42
C ARG A 101 -3.55 16.10 -3.58
N LYS A 102 -2.61 17.01 -3.33
CA LYS A 102 -1.66 17.48 -4.37
C LYS A 102 -0.74 16.36 -4.85
N ARG A 103 -0.36 15.42 -3.97
CA ARG A 103 0.53 14.28 -4.28
C ARG A 103 -0.20 13.08 -4.89
N PHE A 104 -1.42 12.80 -4.44
CA PHE A 104 -2.17 11.58 -4.75
C PHE A 104 -3.39 11.79 -5.64
N GLY A 105 -3.94 13.01 -5.66
CA GLY A 105 -5.07 13.39 -6.51
C GLY A 105 -6.47 13.04 -5.99
N SER A 106 -6.59 11.98 -5.20
CA SER A 106 -7.88 11.53 -4.68
C SER A 106 -8.28 12.28 -3.40
N PRO A 107 -9.58 12.60 -3.20
CA PRO A 107 -10.10 13.13 -1.94
C PRO A 107 -10.19 12.09 -0.82
N TRP A 108 -9.98 10.81 -1.14
CA TRP A 108 -10.02 9.68 -0.21
C TRP A 108 -8.78 8.81 -0.39
N ILE A 109 -8.24 8.31 0.72
CA ILE A 109 -7.09 7.42 0.74
C ILE A 109 -7.38 6.19 1.62
N VAL A 110 -6.93 5.03 1.14
CA VAL A 110 -7.05 3.77 1.87
C VAL A 110 -6.05 3.73 3.01
N ILE A 111 -6.51 3.28 4.18
CA ILE A 111 -5.70 2.89 5.32
C ILE A 111 -5.55 1.37 5.26
N PHE A 112 -4.37 0.90 4.84
CA PHE A 112 -4.00 -0.50 4.94
C PHE A 112 -3.69 -0.82 6.40
N ARG A 113 -4.14 -1.98 6.87
CA ARG A 113 -3.86 -2.46 8.22
C ARG A 113 -2.97 -3.68 8.18
N ARG A 114 -1.83 -3.61 8.87
CA ARG A 114 -0.93 -4.73 9.07
C ARG A 114 -1.52 -5.69 10.09
N ARG A 115 -1.49 -6.99 9.81
CA ARG A 115 -1.83 -8.01 10.81
C ARG A 115 -0.76 -8.06 11.89
N PRO A 116 -1.12 -8.29 13.15
CA PRO A 116 -0.13 -8.61 14.17
C PRO A 116 0.62 -9.88 13.74
N GLU A 117 1.95 -9.88 13.94
CA GLU A 117 2.72 -11.11 13.78
C GLU A 117 2.31 -12.03 14.94
N GLU A 118 1.61 -13.13 14.64
CA GLU A 118 1.33 -14.17 15.64
C GLU A 118 2.66 -14.85 16.00
N GLY A 119 3.36 -14.31 17.01
CA GLY A 119 4.69 -14.81 17.37
C GLY A 119 5.46 -13.99 18.39
N GLY A 120 4.78 -13.41 19.38
CA GLY A 120 5.39 -12.74 20.53
C GLY A 120 4.58 -12.94 21.81
N GLY A 121 3.89 -14.08 21.92
CA GLY A 121 3.23 -14.46 23.16
C GLY A 121 4.28 -14.71 24.22
N ALA A 122 4.38 -13.79 25.19
CA ALA A 122 5.05 -14.04 26.44
C ALA A 122 4.50 -15.34 27.03
N VAL A 123 5.34 -16.37 27.06
CA VAL A 123 5.09 -17.59 27.82
C VAL A 123 5.16 -17.20 29.29
N LEU A 124 4.06 -16.71 29.85
CA LEU A 124 3.85 -16.71 31.29
C LEU A 124 3.45 -18.13 31.68
N ARG A 125 4.48 -18.95 31.96
CA ARG A 125 4.30 -20.18 32.74
C ARG A 125 4.02 -19.75 34.19
N TRP A 126 2.85 -20.12 34.69
CA TRP A 126 2.58 -20.26 36.12
C TRP A 126 2.89 -21.70 36.52
#